data_AF-A0A2H0WPE1-F1
#
_entry.id   AF-A0A2H0WPE1-F1
#
_cell.length_a   1.000
_cell.length_b   1.000
_cell.length_c   1.000
_cell.angle_alpha   90.00
_cell.angle_beta   90.00
_cell.angle_gamma   90.00
#
_symmetry.space_group_name_H-M   'P 1'
#
loop_
_entity.id
_entity.type
_entity.pdbx_description
1 polymer ?
#
loop_
_entity_poly.entity_id
_entity_poly.type
_entity_poly.pdbx_seq_one_letter_code
_entity_poly.pdbx_strand_id
1 'polypeptide(L)'
;MVLFVIPPLYWSKMIGLPGNTLWGIDKILLGTIFGSFIFLLGVAFDKWLRTLNNGKVYVYFQKVIVPVFLLSLTSYIFYLITK
;
A
#
# COMPACT_ATOMS: atom_id res chain seq x y z
N MET A 1 -7.31 8.96 4.58
CA MET A 1 -7.53 7.57 5.05
C MET A 1 -6.87 7.30 6.38
N VAL A 2 -5.57 7.60 6.56
CA VAL A 2 -4.82 7.30 7.80
C VAL A 2 -5.51 7.80 9.09
N LEU A 3 -6.08 9.01 9.06
CA LEU A 3 -6.80 9.59 10.21
C LEU A 3 -8.01 8.77 10.68
N PHE A 4 -8.66 8.01 9.79
CA PHE A 4 -9.82 7.18 10.15
C PHE A 4 -9.45 5.73 10.48
N VAL A 5 -8.20 5.34 10.23
CA VAL A 5 -7.72 3.97 10.43
C VAL A 5 -6.90 3.87 11.72
N ILE A 6 -5.99 4.81 11.96
CA ILE A 6 -5.07 4.74 13.10
C ILE A 6 -5.77 4.93 14.47
N PRO A 7 -6.64 5.95 14.69
CA PRO A 7 -7.24 6.16 16.01
C PRO A 7 -8.11 4.98 16.50
N PRO A 8 -9.01 4.39 15.68
CA PRO A 8 -9.77 3.22 16.09
C PRO A 8 -8.88 2.01 16.43
N LEU A 9 -7.82 1.77 15.65
CA LEU A 9 -6.88 0.66 15.89
C LEU A 9 -6.00 0.88 17.13
N TYR A 10 -5.71 2.14 17.46
CA TYR A 10 -5.03 2.50 18.69
C TYR A 10 -5.94 2.27 19.91
N TRP A 11 -7.19 2.74 19.86
CA TRP A 11 -8.14 2.56 20.96
C TRP A 11 -8.53 1.09 21.18
N SER A 12 -8.56 0.28 20.12
CA SER A 12 -8.77 -1.17 20.22
C SER A 12 -7.53 -1.95 20.70
N LYS A 13 -6.41 -1.27 21.01
CA LYS A 13 -5.13 -1.88 21.42
C LYS A 13 -4.57 -2.87 20.40
N MET A 14 -4.87 -2.68 19.11
CA MET A 14 -4.33 -3.50 18.02
C MET A 14 -2.95 -3.01 17.56
N ILE A 15 -2.62 -1.75 17.84
CA ILE A 15 -1.29 -1.16 17.60
C ILE A 15 -0.41 -1.39 18.83
N GLY A 16 0.83 -1.86 18.63
CA GLY A 16 1.80 -2.08 19.69
C GLY A 16 1.69 -3.45 20.37
N LEU A 17 1.06 -4.43 19.71
CA LEU A 17 0.97 -5.80 20.21
C LEU A 17 2.37 -6.43 20.32
N PRO A 18 2.70 -7.12 21.44
CA PRO A 18 3.96 -7.83 21.58
C PRO A 18 4.14 -8.86 20.44
N GLY A 19 5.27 -8.83 19.75
CA GLY A 19 5.55 -9.70 18.60
C GLY A 19 4.93 -9.27 17.26
N ASN A 20 4.11 -8.21 17.24
CA ASN A 20 3.58 -7.61 16.01
C ASN A 20 4.50 -6.53 15.43
N THR A 21 5.82 -6.73 15.51
CA THR A 21 6.82 -5.79 15.03
C THR A 21 7.58 -6.34 13.83
N LEU A 22 8.01 -5.44 12.96
CA LEU A 22 8.91 -5.67 11.85
C LEU A 22 10.03 -4.64 11.96
N TRP A 23 11.28 -5.09 12.08
CA TRP A 23 12.44 -4.22 12.30
C TRP A 23 12.28 -3.25 13.50
N GLY A 24 11.58 -3.69 14.55
CA GLY A 24 11.32 -2.87 15.75
C GLY A 24 10.16 -1.88 15.64
N ILE A 25 9.48 -1.82 14.49
CA ILE A 25 8.31 -0.96 14.25
C ILE A 25 7.05 -1.80 14.18
N ASP A 26 5.92 -1.32 14.71
CA ASP A 26 4.63 -2.02 14.58
C ASP A 26 4.24 -2.24 13.10
N LYS A 27 3.83 -3.47 12.77
CA LYS A 27 3.51 -3.89 11.39
C LYS A 27 2.37 -3.09 10.77
N ILE A 28 1.37 -2.68 11.55
CA ILE A 28 0.22 -1.91 11.06
C ILE A 28 0.67 -0.52 10.64
N LEU A 29 1.50 0.13 11.47
CA LEU A 29 2.05 1.46 11.15
C LEU A 29 2.94 1.38 9.91
N LEU A 30 3.90 0.44 9.89
CA LEU A 30 4.81 0.27 8.77
C LEU A 30 4.06 -0.04 7.48
N GLY A 31 3.12 -0.99 7.52
CA GLY A 31 2.28 -1.36 6.38
C GLY A 31 1.40 -0.21 5.90
N THR A 32 0.85 0.61 6.79
CA THR A 32 0.02 1.77 6.42
C THR A 32 0.85 2.84 5.71
N ILE A 33 2.06 3.13 6.20
CA ILE A 33 2.96 4.13 5.61
C ILE A 33 3.43 3.67 4.22
N PHE A 34 4.02 2.48 4.13
CA PHE A 34 4.51 1.93 2.87
C PHE A 34 3.38 1.69 1.87
N GLY A 35 2.26 1.11 2.33
CA GLY A 35 1.08 0.89 1.49
C GLY A 35 0.51 2.19 0.93
N SER A 36 0.43 3.25 1.74
CA SER A 36 -0.04 4.56 1.26
C SER A 36 0.91 5.14 0.20
N PHE A 37 2.22 5.02 0.38
CA PHE A 37 3.22 5.48 -0.58
C PHE A 37 3.12 4.71 -1.91
N ILE A 38 3.08 3.37 -1.85
CA ILE A 38 2.96 2.52 -3.04
C ILE A 38 1.63 2.76 -3.77
N PHE A 39 0.54 2.97 -3.04
CA PHE A 39 -0.75 3.31 -3.65
C PHE A 39 -0.67 4.61 -4.46
N LEU A 40 -0.07 5.67 -3.89
CA LEU A 40 0.15 6.93 -4.59
C LEU A 40 1.03 6.76 -5.82
N LEU A 41 2.10 5.96 -5.72
CA LEU A 41 2.92 5.60 -6.88
C LEU A 41 2.11 4.85 -7.94
N GLY A 42 1.23 3.93 -7.56
CA GLY A 42 0.36 3.24 -8.51
C GLY A 42 -0.62 4.16 -9.23
N VAL A 43 -1.18 5.15 -8.53
CA VAL A 43 -2.02 6.17 -9.17
C VAL A 43 -1.20 7.05 -10.12
N ALA A 44 0.01 7.44 -9.73
CA ALA A 44 0.92 8.19 -10.60
C ALA A 44 1.33 7.38 -11.84
N PHE A 45 1.60 6.09 -11.65
CA PHE A 45 1.96 5.17 -12.73
C PHE A 45 0.80 4.95 -13.70
N ASP A 46 -0.44 4.78 -13.23
CA ASP A 46 -1.63 4.74 -14.10
C ASP A 46 -1.76 6.03 -14.94
N LYS A 47 -1.54 7.21 -14.34
CA LYS A 47 -1.57 8.49 -15.07
C LYS A 47 -0.47 8.56 -16.13
N TRP A 48 0.74 8.15 -15.79
CA TRP A 48 1.86 8.12 -16.74
C TRP A 48 1.60 7.15 -17.90
N LEU A 49 1.08 5.96 -17.64
CA LEU A 49 0.68 5.01 -18.68
C LEU A 49 -0.36 5.62 -19.64
N ARG A 50 -1.35 6.37 -19.13
CA ARG A 50 -2.30 7.08 -19.99
C ARG A 50 -1.62 8.12 -20.88
N THR A 51 -0.61 8.84 -20.38
CA THR A 51 0.12 9.82 -21.20
C THR A 51 0.85 9.17 -22.38
N LEU A 52 1.31 7.93 -22.22
CA LEU A 52 1.93 7.15 -23.29
C LEU A 52 0.92 6.59 -24.30
N ASN A 53 -0.36 6.54 -23.94
CA ASN A 53 -1.44 5.99 -24.76
C ASN A 53 -2.48 7.04 -25.17
N ASN A 54 -2.04 8.27 -25.49
CA ASN A 54 -2.92 9.36 -25.94
C ASN A 54 -4.10 9.63 -24.98
N GLY A 55 -3.87 9.51 -23.67
CA GLY A 55 -4.88 9.68 -22.62
C GLY A 55 -5.80 8.49 -22.40
N LYS A 56 -5.69 7.42 -23.20
CA LYS A 56 -6.53 6.22 -23.11
C LYS A 56 -5.95 5.20 -22.13
N VAL A 57 -6.82 4.36 -21.57
CA VAL A 57 -6.38 3.18 -20.81
C VAL A 57 -5.90 2.07 -21.73
N TYR A 58 -4.92 1.30 -21.30
CA TYR A 58 -4.52 0.06 -21.98
C TYR A 58 -5.51 -1.08 -21.70
N VAL A 59 -6.02 -1.15 -20.47
CA VAL A 59 -6.95 -2.20 -20.02
C VAL A 59 -8.10 -1.61 -19.20
N TYR A 60 -9.25 -2.27 -19.24
CA TYR A 60 -10.37 -1.90 -18.38
C TYR A 60 -9.96 -1.94 -16.91
N PHE A 61 -10.43 -0.97 -16.12
CA PHE A 61 -10.08 -0.82 -14.70
C PHE A 61 -8.59 -0.61 -14.39
N GLN A 62 -7.78 -0.14 -15.35
CA GLN A 62 -6.34 0.16 -15.14
C GLN A 62 -6.06 0.95 -13.85
N LYS A 63 -6.88 1.97 -13.55
CA LYS A 63 -6.77 2.81 -12.35
C LYS A 63 -6.89 2.05 -11.01
N VAL A 64 -7.44 0.83 -11.04
CA VAL A 64 -7.60 -0.07 -9.88
C VAL A 64 -6.58 -1.19 -9.94
N ILE A 65 -6.46 -1.85 -11.10
CA ILE A 65 -5.54 -2.98 -11.30
C ILE A 65 -4.10 -2.57 -10.99
N VAL A 66 -3.66 -1.40 -11.46
CA VAL A 66 -2.28 -0.94 -11.27
C VAL A 66 -1.95 -0.74 -9.78
N PRO A 67 -2.70 0.06 -9.00
CA PRO A 67 -2.43 0.17 -7.56
C PRO A 67 -2.52 -1.15 -6.81
N VAL A 68 -3.53 -1.99 -7.08
CA VAL A 68 -3.71 -3.29 -6.39
C VAL A 68 -2.56 -4.25 -6.70
N PHE A 69 -2.13 -4.30 -7.96
CA PHE A 69 -1.00 -5.11 -8.38
C PHE A 69 0.29 -4.69 -7.69
N LEU A 70 0.59 -3.38 -7.66
CA LEU A 70 1.79 -2.86 -7.00
C LEU A 70 1.76 -3.11 -5.49
N LEU A 71 0.62 -2.91 -4.82
CA LEU A 71 0.47 -3.24 -3.41
C LEU A 71 0.73 -4.73 -3.14
N SER A 72 0.13 -5.61 -3.94
CA SER A 72 0.29 -7.06 -3.81
C SER A 72 1.75 -7.49 -4.05
N LEU A 73 2.38 -6.92 -5.07
CA LEU A 73 3.79 -7.15 -5.38
C LEU A 73 4.70 -6.67 -4.24
N THR A 74 4.45 -5.48 -3.69
CA THR A 74 5.19 -4.99 -2.53
C THR A 74 4.99 -5.89 -1.31
N SER A 75 3.77 -6.32 -1.01
CA SER A 75 3.52 -7.27 0.09
C SER A 75 4.27 -8.59 -0.10
N TYR A 76 4.34 -9.11 -1.33
CA TYR A 76 5.12 -10.30 -1.65
C TYR A 76 6.64 -10.07 -1.47
N ILE A 77 7.17 -8.93 -1.91
CA ILE A 77 8.57 -8.56 -1.69
C ILE A 77 8.89 -8.46 -0.19
N PHE A 78 8.02 -7.80 0.59
CA PHE A 78 8.18 -7.74 2.05
C PHE A 78 8.22 -9.14 2.65
N TYR A 79 7.31 -10.03 2.25
CA TYR A 79 7.31 -11.42 2.69
C TYR A 79 8.64 -12.13 2.41
N LEU A 80 9.23 -11.95 1.23
CA LEU A 80 10.51 -12.57 0.89
C LEU A 80 11.68 -12.03 1.70
N ILE A 81 11.66 -10.75 2.08
CA ILE A 81 12.77 -10.10 2.81
C ILE A 81 12.65 -10.30 4.33
N THR A 82 11.44 -10.53 4.85
CA THR A 82 11.20 -10.67 6.30
C THR A 82 10.82 -12.07 6.75
N LYS A 83 10.87 -13.04 5.83
CA LYS A 83 10.91 -14.46 6.14
C LYS A 83 12.37 -14.91 6.29
#